data_AF-A0AAV9FZ37-F1
#
_entry.id   AF-A0AAV9FZ37-F1
#
_cell.length_a   1.000
_cell.length_b   1.000
_cell.length_c   1.000
_cell.angle_alpha   90.00
_cell.angle_beta   90.00
_cell.angle_gamma   90.00
#
_symmetry.space_group_name_H-M   'P 1'
#
loop_
_entity.id
_entity.type
_entity.pdbx_description
1 polymer ?
#
loop_
_entity_poly.entity_id
_entity_poly.type
_entity_poly.pdbx_seq_one_letter_code
_entity_poly.pdbx_strand_id
1 'polypeptide(L)'
;MCQINANEVWCEHALAGDKACPHYWHETPIITLWDETSIVVCDYWWRMRVLEKRPIEYHECIDFEVLMGMVEQSCQECDERLNPPCTTGWCGKLKEAWDNDHSKPEGQGGDWEEEGEESDCCAELKTNVFCALLSIRFVQNNKMALAVPGIFLANSGVLPAYRETLPYTNYVKWYEDVHIPDWMGAKEGAITSAWRYQSLDPTSSLPFLVAYKYPDIGAMSAPEFRAVTLSHPSLPEGGPVSKFITITATSGPHNETWRSGSTGDDRGPLLVTETIELGSSSETASFHNWYTSTYITELSLIWGWRRTSRFSVGGTRWLALHEFEEYAFEEGTTKIPGLLGKSDATKNIEKSAEKVELALWKLVRVYGDKNAAWGLPGTDGIL
;
A
#
# COMPACT_ATOMS: atom_id res chain seq x y z
N MET A 1 -0.33 33.75 20.86
CA MET A 1 -1.01 34.43 19.73
C MET A 1 0.08 35.04 18.86
N CYS A 2 -0.09 34.97 17.54
CA CYS A 2 0.85 35.26 16.44
C CYS A 2 1.68 34.08 15.90
N GLN A 3 1.59 34.01 14.57
CA GLN A 3 2.08 33.06 13.58
C GLN A 3 3.59 33.09 13.41
N ILE A 4 4.15 32.01 12.86
CA ILE A 4 5.49 31.98 12.28
C ILE A 4 5.36 31.58 10.81
N ASN A 5 5.95 32.40 9.94
CA ASN A 5 6.15 32.15 8.51
C ASN A 5 7.37 31.23 8.32
N ALA A 6 7.27 30.35 7.32
CA ALA A 6 8.37 29.53 6.83
C ALA A 6 9.36 30.39 6.02
N ASN A 7 10.63 29.96 6.04
CA ASN A 7 11.79 30.46 5.30
C ASN A 7 12.64 31.49 6.05
N GLU A 8 13.51 30.99 6.93
CA GLU A 8 14.94 31.35 7.06
C GLU A 8 15.50 30.75 8.36
N VAL A 9 16.58 29.96 8.28
CA VAL A 9 17.33 29.50 9.44
C VAL A 9 18.58 30.38 9.56
N TRP A 10 18.62 31.20 10.61
CA TRP A 10 19.84 31.87 11.06
C TRP A 10 20.37 31.15 12.32
N CYS A 11 21.64 30.79 12.32
CA CYS A 11 22.36 30.35 13.52
C CYS A 11 23.21 31.51 14.06
N GLU A 12 22.80 32.12 15.17
CA GLU A 12 23.66 32.99 15.98
C GLU A 12 24.30 32.16 17.11
N HIS A 13 25.63 32.04 17.11
CA HIS A 13 26.39 31.61 18.29
C HIS A 13 26.91 32.84 19.06
N ALA A 14 26.54 32.91 20.33
CA ALA A 14 26.99 33.93 21.27
C ALA A 14 28.48 33.78 21.62
N LEU A 15 29.20 34.91 21.60
CA LEU A 15 30.61 35.07 21.98
C LEU A 15 30.78 35.13 23.51
N ALA A 16 31.73 34.36 24.06
CA ALA A 16 32.60 34.81 25.15
C ALA A 16 33.82 33.87 25.35
N GLY A 17 35.03 34.41 25.21
CA GLY A 17 36.22 33.96 25.94
C GLY A 17 37.37 33.37 25.11
N ASP A 18 38.45 34.16 24.98
CA ASP A 18 39.71 33.87 24.27
C ASP A 18 40.42 32.55 24.62
N LYS A 19 40.88 31.81 23.59
CA LYS A 19 42.30 31.53 23.26
C LYS A 19 42.47 30.57 22.06
N ALA A 20 43.14 31.07 21.02
CA ALA A 20 43.92 30.39 19.96
C ALA A 20 43.23 29.42 18.95
N CYS A 21 43.24 29.81 17.66
CA CYS A 21 43.04 28.98 16.45
C CYS A 21 44.32 28.16 16.09
N PRO A 22 44.35 27.24 15.09
CA PRO A 22 43.27 26.79 14.18
C PRO A 22 43.17 25.24 14.02
N HIS A 23 41.98 24.74 13.69
CA HIS A 23 41.76 23.70 12.67
C HIS A 23 40.26 23.66 12.38
N TYR A 24 39.84 24.43 11.38
CA TYR A 24 38.51 24.29 10.78
C TYR A 24 38.52 22.99 9.98
N TRP A 25 37.74 22.00 10.42
CA TRP A 25 37.22 20.98 9.52
C TRP A 25 35.92 21.54 8.94
N HIS A 26 35.85 21.62 7.62
CA HIS A 26 34.59 21.90 6.93
C HIS A 26 33.60 20.77 7.25
N GLU A 27 32.41 21.12 7.74
CA GLU A 27 31.29 20.18 7.80
C GLU A 27 30.95 19.74 6.37
N THR A 28 31.17 18.47 6.08
CA THR A 28 30.94 17.81 4.79
C THR A 28 29.46 17.43 4.67
N PRO A 29 28.83 17.49 3.48
CA PRO A 29 27.42 17.13 3.34
C PRO A 29 27.21 15.63 3.58
N ILE A 30 26.41 15.30 4.58
CA ILE A 30 25.89 13.94 4.77
C ILE A 30 24.77 13.73 3.75
N ILE A 31 24.97 12.85 2.76
CA ILE A 31 23.88 12.43 1.87
C ILE A 31 22.98 11.48 2.66
N THR A 32 21.76 11.94 2.92
CA THR A 32 20.72 11.15 3.60
C THR A 32 19.71 10.73 2.54
N LEU A 33 19.65 9.42 2.25
CA LEU A 33 18.67 8.86 1.33
C LEU A 33 17.53 8.23 2.12
N TRP A 34 16.31 8.46 1.65
CA TRP A 34 15.06 8.04 2.28
C TRP A 34 14.40 6.96 1.43
N ASP A 35 13.99 5.86 2.05
CA ASP A 35 12.96 4.97 1.50
C ASP A 35 11.80 4.82 2.49
N GLU A 36 10.73 4.12 2.09
CA GLU A 36 9.50 3.95 2.88
C GLU A 36 9.71 3.31 4.27
N THR A 37 10.90 2.80 4.58
CA THR A 37 11.17 2.05 5.81
C THR A 37 12.51 2.36 6.50
N SER A 38 13.41 3.12 5.86
CA SER A 38 14.80 3.25 6.29
C SER A 38 15.43 4.62 5.97
N ILE A 39 16.34 5.06 6.84
CA ILE A 39 17.30 6.12 6.55
C ILE A 39 18.68 5.46 6.36
N VAL A 40 19.29 5.67 5.20
CA VAL A 40 20.67 5.25 4.94
C VAL A 40 21.60 6.47 5.06
N VAL A 41 22.53 6.40 6.01
CA VAL A 41 23.59 7.39 6.19
C VAL A 41 24.92 6.74 5.81
N CYS A 42 25.61 7.31 4.82
CA CYS A 42 26.99 6.95 4.49
C CYS A 42 27.94 7.91 5.21
N ASP A 43 28.86 7.34 6.00
CA ASP A 43 29.99 8.06 6.59
C ASP A 43 31.30 7.60 5.94
N TYR A 44 32.34 8.43 5.97
CA TYR A 44 33.63 8.34 5.26
C TYR A 44 34.46 7.07 5.58
N TRP A 45 33.96 6.19 6.45
CA TRP A 45 34.63 4.98 6.94
C TRP A 45 34.01 3.66 6.47
N TRP A 46 33.45 3.64 5.25
CA TRP A 46 32.99 2.41 4.57
C TRP A 46 32.06 1.51 5.41
N ARG A 47 31.30 2.10 6.35
CA ARG A 47 30.35 1.37 7.19
C ARG A 47 28.95 1.90 6.95
N MET A 48 28.16 1.14 6.20
CA MET A 48 26.72 1.34 6.19
C MET A 48 26.16 1.00 7.58
N ARG A 49 25.46 1.95 8.21
CA ARG A 49 24.65 1.67 9.40
C ARG A 49 23.22 2.06 9.12
N VAL A 50 22.30 1.13 9.36
CA VAL A 50 20.88 1.43 9.48
C VAL A 50 20.68 2.05 10.87
N LEU A 51 20.41 3.35 10.92
CA LEU A 51 20.46 4.10 12.17
C LEU A 51 19.18 3.98 13.01
N GLU A 52 18.00 3.80 12.41
CA GLU A 52 16.76 3.58 13.16
C GLU A 52 15.59 3.21 12.23
N LYS A 53 14.64 2.39 12.72
CA LYS A 53 13.31 2.24 12.12
C LYS A 53 12.36 3.23 12.81
N ARG A 54 11.97 4.30 12.12
CA ARG A 54 10.89 5.20 12.57
C ARG A 54 9.80 5.28 11.49
N PRO A 55 8.53 5.46 11.83
CA PRO A 55 7.51 5.84 10.87
C PRO A 55 7.75 7.30 10.45
N ILE A 56 7.83 7.57 9.14
CA ILE A 56 8.10 8.91 8.59
C ILE A 56 6.94 9.30 7.67
N GLU A 57 6.52 10.56 7.77
CA GLU A 57 5.53 11.22 6.91
C GLU A 57 6.10 11.51 5.51
N TYR A 58 5.24 11.40 4.49
CA TYR A 58 5.58 11.48 3.07
C TYR A 58 6.34 12.75 2.67
N HIS A 59 7.53 12.59 2.08
CA HIS A 59 8.16 13.61 1.23
C HIS A 59 8.40 13.02 -0.17
N GLU A 60 8.20 13.85 -1.20
CA GLU A 60 8.20 13.47 -2.61
C GLU A 60 9.54 12.84 -3.04
N CYS A 61 9.47 11.69 -3.72
CA CYS A 61 10.63 11.08 -4.36
C CYS A 61 11.22 12.02 -5.42
N ILE A 62 12.53 12.26 -5.37
CA ILE A 62 13.22 13.03 -6.42
C ILE A 62 13.24 12.18 -7.70
N ASP A 63 12.81 12.79 -8.80
CA ASP A 63 12.82 12.15 -10.12
C ASP A 63 14.26 11.78 -10.54
N PHE A 64 14.42 10.61 -11.15
CA PHE A 64 15.72 10.10 -11.60
C PHE A 64 16.40 11.02 -12.62
N GLU A 65 15.64 11.66 -13.53
CA GLU A 65 16.19 12.62 -14.49
C GLU A 65 16.73 13.86 -13.78
N VAL A 66 16.07 14.29 -12.69
CA VAL A 66 16.54 15.40 -11.85
C VAL A 66 17.82 15.03 -11.13
N LEU A 67 17.91 13.82 -10.57
CA LEU A 67 19.13 13.33 -9.92
C LEU A 67 20.31 13.26 -10.91
N MET A 68 20.08 12.76 -12.13
CA MET A 68 21.11 12.69 -13.17
C MET A 68 21.53 14.09 -13.64
N GLY A 69 20.59 15.03 -13.75
CA GLY A 69 20.90 16.44 -14.02
C GLY A 69 21.79 17.06 -12.95
N MET A 70 21.56 16.74 -11.68
CA MET A 70 22.41 17.20 -10.57
C MET A 70 23.83 16.61 -10.63
N VAL A 71 23.97 15.33 -11.03
CA VAL A 71 25.28 14.69 -11.23
C VAL A 71 26.03 15.32 -12.39
N GLU A 72 25.38 15.53 -13.54
CA GLU A 72 25.99 16.19 -14.71
C GLU A 72 26.44 17.62 -14.38
N GLN A 73 25.61 18.38 -13.66
CA GLN A 73 25.96 19.72 -13.20
C GLN A 73 27.17 19.70 -12.25
N SER A 74 27.19 18.78 -11.28
CA SER A 74 28.31 18.65 -10.33
C SER A 74 29.63 18.29 -11.03
N CYS A 75 29.57 17.44 -12.07
CA CYS A 75 30.70 17.11 -12.92
C CYS A 75 31.22 18.32 -13.70
N GLN A 76 30.33 19.14 -14.27
CA GLN A 76 30.71 20.37 -14.98
C GLN A 76 31.37 21.38 -14.03
N GLU A 77 30.80 21.59 -12.84
CA GLU A 77 31.36 22.50 -11.83
C GLU A 77 32.74 22.03 -11.33
N CYS A 78 32.99 20.71 -11.29
CA CYS A 78 34.29 20.15 -10.95
C CYS A 78 35.35 20.41 -12.04
N ASP A 79 34.99 20.21 -13.30
CA ASP A 79 35.86 20.46 -14.45
C ASP A 79 36.24 21.94 -14.57
N GLU A 80 35.33 22.87 -14.25
CA GLU A 80 35.60 24.31 -14.26
C GLU A 80 36.53 24.78 -13.13
N ARG A 81 36.56 24.08 -11.99
CA ARG A 81 37.36 24.45 -10.81
C ARG A 81 38.80 23.93 -10.85
N LEU A 82 39.07 22.88 -11.62
CA LEU A 82 40.40 22.26 -11.70
C LEU A 82 41.22 22.87 -12.85
N ASN A 83 42.46 23.28 -12.57
CA ASN A 83 43.43 23.69 -13.59
C ASN A 83 44.76 22.94 -13.41
N PRO A 84 45.11 21.99 -14.30
CA PRO A 84 44.36 21.62 -15.51
C PRO A 84 43.06 20.85 -15.20
N PRO A 85 42.06 20.86 -16.10
CA PRO A 85 40.80 20.10 -15.95
C PRO A 85 41.08 18.60 -15.73
N CYS A 86 40.24 17.85 -14.98
CA CYS A 86 40.48 16.42 -14.61
C CYS A 86 40.64 15.62 -15.94
N THR A 87 41.88 15.38 -16.38
CA THR A 87 42.23 14.81 -17.70
C THR A 87 41.91 13.32 -17.82
N THR A 88 41.40 12.71 -16.76
CA THR A 88 41.16 11.27 -16.64
C THR A 88 39.94 10.79 -17.43
N GLY A 89 39.16 11.68 -18.05
CA GLY A 89 38.01 11.34 -18.87
C GLY A 89 36.93 10.60 -18.10
N TRP A 90 36.90 10.77 -16.77
CA TRP A 90 36.10 9.94 -15.87
C TRP A 90 34.59 10.09 -16.12
N CYS A 91 34.10 11.32 -16.32
CA CYS A 91 32.72 11.58 -16.72
C CYS A 91 32.37 10.91 -18.06
N GLY A 92 33.34 10.88 -18.99
CA GLY A 92 33.22 10.16 -20.26
C GLY A 92 33.17 8.63 -20.07
N LYS A 93 34.01 8.08 -19.19
CA LYS A 93 34.05 6.65 -18.85
C LYS A 93 32.81 6.19 -18.07
N LEU A 94 32.23 7.04 -17.24
CA LEU A 94 30.98 6.76 -16.52
C LEU A 94 29.79 6.71 -17.49
N LYS A 95 29.73 7.66 -18.40
CA LYS A 95 28.75 7.69 -19.49
C LYS A 95 28.91 6.48 -20.41
N GLU A 96 30.14 6.17 -20.82
CA GLU A 96 30.46 5.00 -21.64
C GLU A 96 30.18 3.67 -20.92
N ALA A 97 30.47 3.56 -19.62
CA ALA A 97 30.14 2.37 -18.83
C ALA A 97 28.63 2.17 -18.72
N TRP A 98 27.86 3.24 -18.51
CA TRP A 98 26.39 3.19 -18.46
C TRP A 98 25.78 2.79 -19.82
N ASP A 99 26.24 3.42 -20.90
CA ASP A 99 25.79 3.12 -22.27
C ASP A 99 26.12 1.67 -22.65
N ASN A 100 27.24 1.14 -22.15
CA ASN A 100 27.65 -0.26 -22.36
C ASN A 100 26.91 -1.27 -21.49
N ASP A 101 26.51 -0.94 -20.25
CA ASP A 101 25.82 -1.87 -19.33
C ASP A 101 24.39 -2.20 -19.81
N HIS A 102 23.75 -1.29 -20.56
CA HIS A 102 22.45 -1.55 -21.20
C HIS A 102 22.54 -2.43 -22.46
N SER A 103 23.75 -2.83 -22.87
CA SER A 103 23.98 -3.61 -24.10
C SER A 103 24.54 -5.02 -23.87
N LYS A 104 24.83 -5.41 -22.61
CA LYS A 104 25.47 -6.70 -22.30
C LYS A 104 24.56 -7.65 -21.50
N PRO A 105 24.59 -8.97 -21.77
CA PRO A 105 23.91 -9.95 -20.93
C PRO A 105 24.61 -10.08 -19.56
N GLU A 106 23.83 -10.37 -18.52
CA GLU A 106 24.29 -10.55 -17.14
C GLU A 106 25.46 -11.55 -17.02
N GLY A 107 26.52 -11.17 -16.30
CA GLY A 107 27.49 -12.13 -15.76
C GLY A 107 28.99 -11.89 -16.00
N GLN A 108 29.43 -10.73 -16.50
CA GLN A 108 30.86 -10.43 -16.62
C GLN A 108 31.23 -9.10 -15.96
N GLY A 109 31.64 -9.16 -14.70
CA GLY A 109 32.37 -8.06 -14.04
C GLY A 109 33.86 -8.18 -14.35
N GLY A 110 34.46 -7.12 -14.90
CA GLY A 110 35.92 -7.02 -15.07
C GLY A 110 36.57 -6.40 -13.84
N ASP A 111 37.76 -6.89 -13.49
CA ASP A 111 38.61 -6.32 -12.44
C ASP A 111 39.20 -4.98 -12.91
N TRP A 112 39.13 -3.97 -12.04
CA TRP A 112 39.75 -2.66 -12.25
C TRP A 112 41.01 -2.58 -11.38
N GLU A 113 42.19 -2.47 -12.00
CA GLU A 113 43.43 -2.12 -11.31
C GLU A 113 43.69 -0.61 -11.45
N GLU A 114 43.96 0.06 -10.33
CA GLU A 114 44.27 1.49 -10.26
C GLU A 114 45.80 1.73 -10.24
N GLU A 115 46.30 2.48 -11.22
CA GLU A 115 47.62 3.12 -11.15
C GLU A 115 47.47 4.64 -11.30
N GLY A 116 47.68 5.39 -10.21
CA GLY A 116 47.81 6.85 -10.21
C GLY A 116 47.38 7.53 -8.89
N GLU A 117 48.14 8.53 -8.45
CA GLU A 117 47.75 9.41 -7.32
C GLU A 117 46.53 10.25 -7.73
N GLU A 118 45.39 9.96 -7.11
CA GLU A 118 44.11 10.62 -7.38
C GLU A 118 43.96 11.88 -6.52
N SER A 119 43.34 12.93 -7.07
CA SER A 119 43.03 14.14 -6.30
C SER A 119 41.81 13.91 -5.40
N ASP A 120 41.85 14.47 -4.19
CA ASP A 120 40.78 14.33 -3.19
C ASP A 120 39.37 14.69 -3.73
N CYS A 121 39.30 15.60 -4.71
CA CYS A 121 38.05 16.01 -5.35
C CYS A 121 37.46 14.95 -6.28
N CYS A 122 38.29 14.27 -7.11
CA CYS A 122 37.82 13.21 -7.99
C CYS A 122 37.45 11.93 -7.15
N ALA A 123 37.97 11.77 -5.91
CA ALA A 123 37.59 10.71 -4.96
C ALA A 123 36.23 10.92 -4.25
N GLU A 124 35.88 12.16 -3.88
CA GLU A 124 34.58 12.48 -3.25
C GLU A 124 33.42 12.29 -4.25
N LEU A 125 33.61 12.71 -5.50
CA LEU A 125 32.63 12.54 -6.58
C LEU A 125 32.39 11.06 -6.91
N LYS A 126 33.46 10.26 -6.97
CA LYS A 126 33.40 8.79 -7.11
C LYS A 126 32.53 8.15 -6.03
N THR A 127 32.72 8.57 -4.78
CA THR A 127 31.99 8.03 -3.63
C THR A 127 30.49 8.36 -3.72
N ASN A 128 30.15 9.61 -4.05
CA ASN A 128 28.76 10.04 -4.16
C ASN A 128 28.01 9.36 -5.31
N VAL A 129 28.65 9.23 -6.49
CA VAL A 129 28.06 8.54 -7.65
C VAL A 129 27.96 7.03 -7.39
N PHE A 130 28.95 6.41 -6.76
CA PHE A 130 28.90 4.99 -6.41
C PHE A 130 27.81 4.69 -5.36
N CYS A 131 27.65 5.54 -4.35
CA CYS A 131 26.55 5.45 -3.39
C CYS A 131 25.17 5.64 -4.05
N ALA A 132 25.04 6.59 -4.98
CA ALA A 132 23.81 6.78 -5.74
C ALA A 132 23.49 5.56 -6.61
N LEU A 133 24.46 5.02 -7.37
CA LEU A 133 24.29 3.84 -8.20
C LEU A 133 24.00 2.58 -7.38
N LEU A 134 24.65 2.39 -6.24
CA LEU A 134 24.32 1.31 -5.30
C LEU A 134 22.91 1.47 -4.74
N SER A 135 22.47 2.68 -4.45
CA SER A 135 21.11 2.94 -3.96
C SER A 135 20.07 2.70 -5.04
N ILE A 136 20.33 3.12 -6.28
CA ILE A 136 19.47 2.83 -7.44
C ILE A 136 19.41 1.32 -7.69
N ARG A 137 20.56 0.63 -7.66
CA ARG A 137 20.62 -0.83 -7.85
C ARG A 137 19.99 -1.58 -6.69
N PHE A 138 20.08 -1.07 -5.46
CA PHE A 138 19.39 -1.60 -4.28
C PHE A 138 17.88 -1.39 -4.40
N VAL A 139 17.41 -0.21 -4.83
CA VAL A 139 15.99 0.07 -5.08
C VAL A 139 15.45 -0.76 -6.25
N GLN A 140 16.23 -0.93 -7.33
CA GLN A 140 15.84 -1.75 -8.49
C GLN A 140 15.87 -3.25 -8.19
N ASN A 141 16.82 -3.74 -7.40
CA ASN A 141 16.86 -5.14 -6.95
C ASN A 141 15.86 -5.43 -5.83
N ASN A 142 15.45 -4.40 -5.05
CA ASN A 142 14.36 -4.47 -4.09
C ASN A 142 12.98 -4.15 -4.70
N LYS A 143 12.88 -4.00 -6.04
CA LYS A 143 11.59 -4.13 -6.75
C LYS A 143 11.02 -5.56 -6.73
N MET A 144 11.64 -6.49 -6.01
CA MET A 144 10.84 -7.48 -5.27
C MET A 144 10.14 -6.76 -4.11
N ALA A 145 9.23 -5.84 -4.44
CA ALA A 145 8.29 -5.29 -3.48
C ALA A 145 7.67 -6.50 -2.79
N LEU A 146 7.85 -6.60 -1.48
CA LEU A 146 7.29 -7.68 -0.69
C LEU A 146 5.81 -7.76 -1.07
N ALA A 147 5.38 -8.88 -1.64
CA ALA A 147 4.00 -9.11 -2.02
C ALA A 147 3.10 -8.71 -0.84
N VAL A 148 2.28 -7.68 -1.02
CA VAL A 148 1.42 -7.16 0.05
C VAL A 148 0.04 -7.77 -0.14
N PRO A 149 -0.40 -8.71 0.71
CA PRO A 149 -1.74 -9.26 0.59
C PRO A 149 -2.77 -8.15 0.72
N GLY A 150 -3.88 -8.27 0.00
CA GLY A 150 -4.93 -7.27 0.06
C GLY A 150 -6.27 -7.77 -0.44
N ILE A 151 -7.19 -6.82 -0.49
CA ILE A 151 -8.57 -7.05 -0.90
C ILE A 151 -8.96 -6.09 -2.03
N PHE A 152 -9.79 -6.61 -2.93
CA PHE A 152 -10.67 -5.79 -3.77
C PHE A 152 -12.11 -6.17 -3.44
N LEU A 153 -12.87 -5.22 -2.92
CA LEU A 153 -14.26 -5.37 -2.51
C LEU A 153 -15.15 -4.63 -3.50
N ALA A 154 -16.03 -5.35 -4.21
CA ALA A 154 -16.93 -4.79 -5.21
C ALA A 154 -18.38 -5.00 -4.81
N ASN A 155 -19.11 -3.91 -4.55
CA ASN A 155 -20.56 -3.93 -4.43
C ASN A 155 -21.18 -3.60 -5.79
N SER A 156 -22.28 -4.26 -6.13
CA SER A 156 -22.96 -4.04 -7.40
C SER A 156 -24.48 -4.17 -7.31
N GLY A 157 -25.16 -3.58 -8.30
CA GLY A 157 -26.61 -3.66 -8.43
C GLY A 157 -27.09 -3.21 -9.80
N VAL A 158 -28.20 -3.78 -10.26
CA VAL A 158 -28.84 -3.38 -11.53
C VAL A 158 -29.52 -2.02 -11.34
N LEU A 159 -29.23 -1.08 -12.24
CA LEU A 159 -29.81 0.25 -12.24
C LEU A 159 -31.34 0.15 -12.38
N PRO A 160 -32.13 1.01 -11.70
CA PRO A 160 -33.59 0.91 -11.71
C PRO A 160 -34.22 0.83 -13.10
N ALA A 161 -33.70 1.59 -14.07
CA ALA A 161 -34.20 1.64 -15.45
C ALA A 161 -34.03 0.32 -16.23
N TYR A 162 -33.21 -0.61 -15.75
CA TYR A 162 -32.89 -1.86 -16.46
C TYR A 162 -33.36 -3.11 -15.70
N ARG A 163 -34.07 -2.98 -14.58
CA ARG A 163 -34.51 -4.15 -13.78
C ARG A 163 -35.49 -5.06 -14.54
N GLU A 164 -36.24 -4.52 -15.49
CA GLU A 164 -37.15 -5.30 -16.32
C GLU A 164 -36.42 -6.05 -17.45
N THR A 165 -35.42 -5.42 -18.07
CA THR A 165 -34.67 -5.99 -19.20
C THR A 165 -33.48 -6.84 -18.77
N LEU A 166 -32.97 -6.61 -17.56
CA LEU A 166 -31.95 -7.39 -16.89
C LEU A 166 -32.47 -7.82 -15.51
N PRO A 167 -33.40 -8.80 -15.46
CA PRO A 167 -33.97 -9.28 -14.20
C PRO A 167 -32.91 -9.93 -13.31
N TYR A 168 -33.19 -9.98 -12.01
CA TYR A 168 -32.27 -10.49 -10.98
C TYR A 168 -31.61 -11.82 -11.37
N THR A 169 -32.38 -12.80 -11.84
CA THR A 169 -31.89 -14.12 -12.23
C THR A 169 -30.88 -14.07 -13.36
N ASN A 170 -31.10 -13.23 -14.38
CA ASN A 170 -30.19 -13.07 -15.51
C ASN A 170 -28.91 -12.34 -15.08
N TYR A 171 -29.05 -11.31 -14.23
CA TYR A 171 -27.90 -10.60 -13.68
C TYR A 171 -27.02 -11.52 -12.84
N VAL A 172 -27.62 -12.26 -11.89
CA VAL A 172 -26.88 -13.21 -11.03
C VAL A 172 -26.15 -14.25 -11.87
N LYS A 173 -26.82 -14.83 -12.86
CA LYS A 173 -26.21 -15.81 -13.75
C LYS A 173 -24.99 -15.21 -14.48
N TRP A 174 -25.13 -14.05 -15.09
CA TRP A 174 -23.99 -13.39 -15.75
C TRP A 174 -22.87 -13.06 -14.75
N TYR A 175 -23.23 -12.51 -13.59
CA TYR A 175 -22.25 -12.06 -12.60
C TYR A 175 -21.43 -13.24 -12.04
N GLU A 176 -22.08 -14.36 -11.76
CA GLU A 176 -21.46 -15.54 -11.16
C GLU A 176 -20.78 -16.46 -12.18
N ASP A 177 -21.35 -16.64 -13.36
CA ASP A 177 -20.84 -17.60 -14.34
C ASP A 177 -19.91 -16.97 -15.38
N VAL A 178 -19.86 -15.64 -15.49
CA VAL A 178 -19.03 -14.92 -16.46
C VAL A 178 -18.14 -13.90 -15.75
N HIS A 179 -18.72 -12.90 -15.09
CA HIS A 179 -17.95 -11.75 -14.59
C HIS A 179 -16.90 -12.13 -13.53
N ILE A 180 -17.29 -12.84 -12.46
CA ILE A 180 -16.34 -13.26 -11.42
C ILE A 180 -15.25 -14.18 -12.00
N PRO A 181 -15.59 -15.23 -12.79
CA PRO A 181 -14.58 -16.05 -13.46
C PRO A 181 -13.62 -15.27 -14.37
N ASP A 182 -14.10 -14.31 -15.15
CA ASP A 182 -13.24 -13.50 -16.03
C ASP A 182 -12.22 -12.68 -15.23
N TRP A 183 -12.62 -12.10 -14.09
CA TRP A 183 -11.71 -11.40 -13.19
C TRP A 183 -10.70 -12.36 -12.54
N MET A 184 -11.15 -13.51 -12.05
CA MET A 184 -10.28 -14.54 -11.47
C MET A 184 -9.26 -15.06 -12.50
N GLY A 185 -9.66 -15.17 -13.76
CA GLY A 185 -8.83 -15.67 -14.87
C GLY A 185 -8.01 -14.61 -15.60
N ALA A 186 -8.17 -13.32 -15.27
CA ALA A 186 -7.50 -12.22 -15.96
C ALA A 186 -5.97 -12.37 -15.91
N LYS A 187 -5.43 -12.67 -14.73
CA LYS A 187 -4.00 -12.93 -14.52
C LYS A 187 -3.82 -14.08 -13.55
N GLU A 188 -3.10 -15.11 -14.00
CA GLU A 188 -2.84 -16.30 -13.19
C GLU A 188 -2.18 -15.93 -11.85
N GLY A 189 -2.75 -16.45 -10.76
CA GLY A 189 -2.24 -16.22 -9.40
C GLY A 189 -2.50 -14.84 -8.81
N ALA A 190 -2.98 -13.86 -9.59
CA ALA A 190 -3.25 -12.51 -9.08
C ALA A 190 -4.45 -12.49 -8.14
N ILE A 191 -5.51 -13.26 -8.45
CA ILE A 191 -6.62 -13.51 -7.54
C ILE A 191 -6.68 -15.01 -7.24
N THR A 192 -6.49 -15.37 -5.97
CA THR A 192 -6.49 -16.79 -5.56
C THR A 192 -7.84 -17.25 -5.04
N SER A 193 -8.70 -16.32 -4.63
CA SER A 193 -10.02 -16.63 -4.09
C SER A 193 -10.98 -15.46 -4.26
N ALA A 194 -12.26 -15.78 -4.44
CA ALA A 194 -13.34 -14.81 -4.38
C ALA A 194 -14.55 -15.38 -3.63
N TRP A 195 -15.25 -14.51 -2.91
CA TRP A 195 -16.45 -14.85 -2.16
C TRP A 195 -17.58 -13.92 -2.54
N ARG A 196 -18.66 -14.48 -3.05
CA ARG A 196 -19.88 -13.75 -3.43
C ARG A 196 -20.87 -13.81 -2.29
N TYR A 197 -21.31 -12.64 -1.86
CA TYR A 197 -22.31 -12.46 -0.82
C TYR A 197 -23.57 -11.77 -1.35
N GLN A 198 -24.70 -11.98 -0.66
CA GLN A 198 -25.99 -11.35 -0.89
C GLN A 198 -26.28 -10.41 0.28
N SER A 199 -26.68 -9.18 0.02
CA SER A 199 -27.14 -8.29 1.09
C SER A 199 -28.40 -8.88 1.73
N LEU A 200 -28.45 -8.86 3.07
CA LEU A 200 -29.66 -9.18 3.81
C LEU A 200 -30.64 -8.00 3.88
N ASP A 201 -30.24 -6.79 3.47
CA ASP A 201 -31.15 -5.66 3.32
C ASP A 201 -31.92 -5.74 2.00
N PRO A 202 -33.24 -6.04 2.01
CA PRO A 202 -34.03 -6.11 0.78
C PRO A 202 -34.17 -4.74 0.09
N THR A 203 -33.83 -3.65 0.79
CA THR A 203 -33.88 -2.29 0.25
C THR A 203 -32.54 -1.80 -0.31
N SER A 204 -31.49 -2.61 -0.24
CA SER A 204 -30.17 -2.25 -0.75
C SER A 204 -30.20 -1.97 -2.26
N SER A 205 -29.65 -0.82 -2.67
CA SER A 205 -29.44 -0.48 -4.07
C SER A 205 -28.28 -1.28 -4.70
N LEU A 206 -27.38 -1.81 -3.87
CA LEU A 206 -26.23 -2.64 -4.24
C LEU A 206 -26.31 -3.99 -3.52
N PRO A 207 -27.25 -4.87 -3.91
CA PRO A 207 -27.55 -6.08 -3.14
C PRO A 207 -26.50 -7.19 -3.31
N PHE A 208 -25.47 -6.99 -4.14
CA PHE A 208 -24.43 -7.97 -4.40
C PHE A 208 -23.08 -7.46 -3.92
N LEU A 209 -22.31 -8.33 -3.29
CA LEU A 209 -20.94 -8.07 -2.87
C LEU A 209 -20.03 -9.20 -3.34
N VAL A 210 -18.85 -8.87 -3.85
CA VAL A 210 -17.76 -9.82 -4.06
C VAL A 210 -16.51 -9.31 -3.38
N ALA A 211 -15.89 -10.17 -2.58
CA ALA A 211 -14.59 -9.93 -2.00
C ALA A 211 -13.56 -10.80 -2.73
N TYR A 212 -12.59 -10.16 -3.39
CA TYR A 212 -11.49 -10.82 -4.09
C TYR A 212 -10.21 -10.74 -3.25
N LYS A 213 -9.54 -11.88 -3.05
CA LYS A 213 -8.25 -11.96 -2.38
C LYS A 213 -7.12 -11.82 -3.39
N TYR A 214 -6.26 -10.85 -3.12
CA TYR A 214 -5.00 -10.67 -3.81
C TYR A 214 -3.86 -11.12 -2.88
N PRO A 215 -3.01 -12.10 -3.27
CA PRO A 215 -1.76 -12.37 -2.57
C PRO A 215 -0.81 -11.17 -2.62
N ASP A 216 -0.89 -10.40 -3.71
CA ASP A 216 -0.23 -9.11 -3.88
C ASP A 216 -1.23 -8.12 -4.49
N ILE A 217 -1.64 -7.11 -3.71
CA ILE A 217 -2.61 -6.10 -4.15
C ILE A 217 -2.06 -5.23 -5.30
N GLY A 218 -0.73 -5.14 -5.45
CA GLY A 218 -0.09 -4.48 -6.57
C GLY A 218 -0.45 -5.09 -7.93
N ALA A 219 -0.81 -6.38 -7.95
CA ALA A 219 -1.22 -7.08 -9.16
C ALA A 219 -2.50 -6.50 -9.80
N MET A 220 -3.33 -5.77 -9.04
CA MET A 220 -4.53 -5.11 -9.56
C MET A 220 -4.24 -4.09 -10.66
N SER A 221 -3.03 -3.51 -10.67
CA SER A 221 -2.60 -2.55 -11.69
C SER A 221 -2.18 -3.19 -13.02
N ALA A 222 -2.11 -4.53 -13.07
CA ALA A 222 -1.64 -5.27 -14.22
C ALA A 222 -2.57 -5.08 -15.44
N PRO A 223 -2.01 -4.98 -16.66
CA PRO A 223 -2.77 -4.65 -17.86
C PRO A 223 -3.88 -5.67 -18.18
N GLU A 224 -3.73 -6.93 -17.75
CA GLU A 224 -4.69 -8.00 -17.98
C GLU A 224 -6.05 -7.72 -17.34
N PHE A 225 -6.09 -7.08 -16.17
CA PHE A 225 -7.34 -6.68 -15.54
C PHE A 225 -8.08 -5.59 -16.34
N ARG A 226 -7.36 -4.73 -17.07
CA ARG A 226 -7.97 -3.74 -17.96
C ARG A 226 -8.48 -4.36 -19.26
N ALA A 227 -7.97 -5.55 -19.61
CA ALA A 227 -8.38 -6.30 -20.79
C ALA A 227 -9.64 -7.16 -20.55
N VAL A 228 -10.07 -7.32 -19.29
CA VAL A 228 -11.33 -8.01 -18.96
C VAL A 228 -12.48 -7.31 -19.67
N THR A 229 -13.16 -8.06 -20.55
CA THR A 229 -14.22 -7.49 -21.39
C THR A 229 -15.44 -7.19 -20.55
N LEU A 230 -15.88 -5.93 -20.57
CA LEU A 230 -17.05 -5.48 -19.81
C LEU A 230 -18.36 -5.61 -20.60
N SER A 231 -18.37 -6.21 -21.79
CA SER A 231 -19.56 -6.54 -22.57
C SER A 231 -19.74 -8.06 -22.66
N HIS A 232 -20.99 -8.52 -22.71
CA HIS A 232 -21.26 -9.95 -22.86
C HIS A 232 -22.64 -10.18 -23.52
N PRO A 233 -22.81 -11.18 -24.41
CA PRO A 233 -24.09 -11.44 -25.08
C PRO A 233 -25.29 -11.73 -24.17
N SER A 234 -25.05 -12.07 -22.90
CA SER A 234 -26.13 -12.26 -21.90
C SER A 234 -26.63 -10.96 -21.29
N LEU A 235 -25.93 -9.84 -21.51
CA LEU A 235 -26.41 -8.51 -21.13
C LEU A 235 -27.36 -7.99 -22.22
N PRO A 236 -28.29 -7.06 -21.91
CA PRO A 236 -29.17 -6.50 -22.91
C PRO A 236 -28.37 -5.92 -24.09
N GLU A 237 -28.77 -6.27 -25.31
CA GLU A 237 -28.10 -5.83 -26.55
C GLU A 237 -26.62 -6.26 -26.67
N GLY A 238 -26.11 -7.12 -25.79
CA GLY A 238 -24.68 -7.43 -25.69
C GLY A 238 -23.81 -6.24 -25.27
N GLY A 239 -24.42 -5.19 -24.68
CA GLY A 239 -23.76 -3.92 -24.42
C GLY A 239 -22.76 -3.94 -23.25
N PRO A 240 -22.09 -2.80 -22.99
CA PRO A 240 -21.17 -2.67 -21.85
C PRO A 240 -21.92 -2.67 -20.53
N VAL A 241 -21.36 -3.34 -19.52
CA VAL A 241 -21.97 -3.54 -18.21
C VAL A 241 -22.28 -2.24 -17.49
N SER A 242 -21.44 -1.22 -17.65
CA SER A 242 -21.61 0.11 -17.05
C SER A 242 -22.89 0.83 -17.52
N LYS A 243 -23.51 0.38 -18.62
CA LYS A 243 -24.84 0.86 -19.05
C LYS A 243 -25.95 0.36 -18.14
N PHE A 244 -25.84 -0.86 -17.60
CA PHE A 244 -26.93 -1.58 -16.95
C PHE A 244 -26.82 -1.64 -15.44
N ILE A 245 -25.60 -1.54 -14.90
CA ILE A 245 -25.33 -1.75 -13.48
C ILE A 245 -24.52 -0.61 -12.90
N THR A 246 -24.64 -0.45 -11.60
CA THR A 246 -23.74 0.35 -10.79
C THR A 246 -22.78 -0.58 -10.04
N ILE A 247 -21.51 -0.21 -10.00
CA ILE A 247 -20.47 -0.88 -9.22
C ILE A 247 -19.78 0.19 -8.37
N THR A 248 -19.61 -0.11 -7.09
CA THR A 248 -18.69 0.64 -6.21
C THR A 248 -17.60 -0.32 -5.77
N ALA A 249 -16.36 0.12 -5.84
CA ALA A 249 -15.21 -0.69 -5.46
C ALA A 249 -14.41 -0.02 -4.34
N THR A 250 -13.80 -0.83 -3.50
CA THR A 250 -12.87 -0.40 -2.46
C THR A 250 -11.77 -1.44 -2.36
N SER A 251 -10.52 -1.00 -2.27
CA SER A 251 -9.37 -1.89 -2.22
C SER A 251 -8.34 -1.38 -1.24
N GLY A 252 -7.57 -2.30 -0.68
CA GLY A 252 -6.52 -1.93 0.26
C GLY A 252 -5.65 -3.11 0.66
N PRO A 253 -4.43 -2.83 1.14
CA PRO A 253 -3.60 -3.83 1.80
C PRO A 253 -4.32 -4.39 3.03
N HIS A 254 -4.07 -5.66 3.30
CA HIS A 254 -4.40 -6.32 4.55
C HIS A 254 -3.51 -5.78 5.66
N ASN A 255 -4.11 -5.54 6.82
CA ASN A 255 -3.38 -5.16 8.03
C ASN A 255 -3.26 -6.35 8.96
N GLU A 256 -4.41 -6.83 9.44
CA GLU A 256 -4.47 -7.75 10.58
C GLU A 256 -5.69 -8.66 10.46
N THR A 257 -5.61 -9.82 11.12
CA THR A 257 -6.75 -10.73 11.28
C THR A 257 -6.74 -11.33 12.67
N TRP A 258 -7.92 -11.35 13.29
CA TRP A 258 -8.17 -12.00 14.56
C TRP A 258 -9.20 -13.10 14.35
N ARG A 259 -9.00 -14.25 14.99
CA ARG A 259 -9.91 -15.40 14.89
C ARG A 259 -10.20 -16.03 16.24
N SER A 260 -11.37 -16.63 16.35
CA SER A 260 -11.73 -17.53 17.44
C SER A 260 -10.88 -18.79 17.36
N GLY A 261 -10.31 -19.23 18.49
CA GLY A 261 -9.53 -20.47 18.54
C GLY A 261 -10.35 -21.76 18.29
N SER A 262 -11.68 -21.67 18.25
CA SER A 262 -12.59 -22.84 18.16
C SER A 262 -13.22 -23.03 16.78
N THR A 263 -13.07 -22.07 15.88
CA THR A 263 -13.73 -22.09 14.57
C THR A 263 -12.78 -22.65 13.52
N GLY A 264 -13.29 -23.50 12.63
CA GLY A 264 -12.53 -23.98 11.47
C GLY A 264 -12.12 -22.83 10.53
N ASP A 265 -11.22 -23.11 9.59
CA ASP A 265 -10.68 -22.09 8.68
C ASP A 265 -11.69 -21.61 7.61
N ASP A 266 -12.81 -22.32 7.45
CA ASP A 266 -13.88 -22.01 6.48
C ASP A 266 -14.46 -20.59 6.66
N ARG A 267 -14.91 -19.97 5.56
CA ARG A 267 -15.65 -18.69 5.57
C ARG A 267 -16.92 -18.73 6.41
N GLY A 268 -17.14 -17.67 7.19
CA GLY A 268 -18.37 -17.45 7.92
C GLY A 268 -19.55 -17.34 6.96
N PRO A 269 -20.68 -18.01 7.24
CA PRO A 269 -21.87 -17.90 6.40
C PRO A 269 -22.45 -16.47 6.40
N LEU A 270 -22.20 -15.68 7.44
CA LEU A 270 -22.58 -14.27 7.52
C LEU A 270 -21.33 -13.39 7.58
N LEU A 271 -21.43 -12.22 6.94
CA LEU A 271 -20.39 -11.20 6.91
C LEU A 271 -21.00 -9.85 7.25
N VAL A 272 -20.43 -9.13 8.21
CA VAL A 272 -20.66 -7.71 8.40
C VAL A 272 -19.46 -6.97 7.81
N THR A 273 -19.69 -6.15 6.81
CA THR A 273 -18.68 -5.18 6.34
C THR A 273 -18.85 -3.89 7.11
N GLU A 274 -17.77 -3.43 7.72
CA GLU A 274 -17.71 -2.17 8.46
C GLU A 274 -16.68 -1.27 7.80
N THR A 275 -17.11 -0.07 7.40
CA THR A 275 -16.20 0.95 6.90
C THR A 275 -16.28 2.18 7.79
N ILE A 276 -15.13 2.64 8.28
CA ILE A 276 -15.03 3.80 9.16
C ILE A 276 -14.12 4.83 8.48
N GLU A 277 -14.64 6.02 8.28
CA GLU A 277 -13.89 7.20 7.83
C GLU A 277 -13.70 8.12 9.02
N LEU A 278 -12.46 8.32 9.43
CA LEU A 278 -12.15 9.18 10.56
C LEU A 278 -12.01 10.63 10.09
N GLY A 279 -12.46 11.58 10.92
CA GLY A 279 -12.31 13.01 10.63
C GLY A 279 -10.84 13.44 10.61
N SER A 280 -10.55 14.57 9.94
CA SER A 280 -9.18 15.08 9.72
C SER A 280 -8.35 15.34 11.00
N SER A 281 -8.99 15.47 12.16
CA SER A 281 -8.34 15.72 13.45
C SER A 281 -8.09 14.46 14.29
N SER A 282 -8.48 13.28 13.81
CA SER A 282 -8.31 12.05 14.58
C SER A 282 -6.91 11.46 14.42
N GLU A 283 -6.27 11.12 15.54
CA GLU A 283 -5.01 10.40 15.54
C GLU A 283 -5.24 8.93 15.17
N THR A 284 -4.70 8.51 14.02
CA THR A 284 -4.77 7.12 13.52
C THR A 284 -4.25 6.10 14.53
N ALA A 285 -3.26 6.47 15.35
CA ALA A 285 -2.73 5.65 16.43
C ALA A 285 -3.76 5.38 17.53
N SER A 286 -4.54 6.39 17.94
CA SER A 286 -5.60 6.23 18.95
C SER A 286 -6.71 5.31 18.45
N PHE A 287 -7.11 5.47 17.18
CA PHE A 287 -8.06 4.57 16.54
C PHE A 287 -7.54 3.12 16.47
N HIS A 288 -6.29 2.93 16.05
CA HIS A 288 -5.66 1.61 16.03
C HIS A 288 -5.67 0.97 17.41
N ASN A 289 -5.23 1.69 18.44
CA ASN A 289 -5.19 1.19 19.83
C ASN A 289 -6.57 0.84 20.37
N TRP A 290 -7.59 1.67 20.14
CA TRP A 290 -8.96 1.34 20.51
C TRP A 290 -9.43 0.05 19.81
N TYR A 291 -9.18 -0.06 18.51
CA TYR A 291 -9.63 -1.19 17.71
C TYR A 291 -9.03 -2.51 18.24
N THR A 292 -7.71 -2.53 18.47
CA THR A 292 -6.97 -3.74 18.84
C THR A 292 -7.10 -4.11 20.31
N SER A 293 -7.27 -3.14 21.22
CA SER A 293 -7.36 -3.42 22.66
C SER A 293 -8.80 -3.59 23.16
N THR A 294 -9.75 -2.83 22.59
CA THR A 294 -11.11 -2.73 23.09
C THR A 294 -12.09 -3.35 22.11
N TYR A 295 -12.16 -2.83 20.88
CA TYR A 295 -13.25 -3.16 19.97
C TYR A 295 -13.27 -4.63 19.59
N ILE A 296 -12.11 -5.20 19.23
CA ILE A 296 -12.03 -6.60 18.83
C ILE A 296 -12.37 -7.55 19.97
N THR A 297 -12.03 -7.19 21.22
CA THR A 297 -12.39 -7.95 22.41
C THR A 297 -13.89 -7.90 22.68
N GLU A 298 -14.54 -6.74 22.49
CA GLU A 298 -16.01 -6.66 22.60
C GLU A 298 -16.69 -7.51 21.52
N LEU A 299 -16.16 -7.46 20.30
CA LEU A 299 -16.70 -8.17 19.15
C LEU A 299 -16.55 -9.68 19.29
N SER A 300 -15.43 -10.17 19.82
CA SER A 300 -15.18 -11.61 20.00
C SER A 300 -16.12 -12.25 21.02
N LEU A 301 -16.75 -11.45 21.88
CA LEU A 301 -17.78 -11.91 22.83
C LEU A 301 -19.17 -12.05 22.19
N ILE A 302 -19.35 -11.59 20.95
CA ILE A 302 -20.62 -11.75 20.23
C ILE A 302 -20.77 -13.21 19.84
N TRP A 303 -21.92 -13.79 20.19
CA TRP A 303 -22.20 -15.19 19.88
C TRP A 303 -22.12 -15.43 18.38
N GLY A 304 -21.29 -16.40 17.99
CA GLY A 304 -21.15 -16.83 16.61
C GLY A 304 -20.08 -16.04 15.86
N TRP A 305 -19.37 -15.10 16.51
CA TRP A 305 -18.20 -14.48 15.92
C TRP A 305 -17.13 -15.53 15.57
N ARG A 306 -16.61 -15.46 14.34
CA ARG A 306 -15.54 -16.34 13.87
C ARG A 306 -14.21 -15.61 13.72
N ARG A 307 -14.23 -14.51 12.96
CA ARG A 307 -13.02 -13.73 12.69
C ARG A 307 -13.33 -12.31 12.30
N THR A 308 -12.31 -11.47 12.40
CA THR A 308 -12.30 -10.11 11.87
C THR A 308 -11.01 -9.91 11.07
N SER A 309 -11.13 -9.37 9.87
CA SER A 309 -9.98 -8.97 9.05
C SER A 309 -10.07 -7.48 8.72
N ARG A 310 -8.96 -6.75 8.87
CA ARG A 310 -8.91 -5.30 8.68
C ARG A 310 -7.98 -4.91 7.53
N PHE A 311 -8.38 -3.88 6.80
CA PHE A 311 -7.70 -3.36 5.62
C PHE A 311 -7.66 -1.82 5.66
N SER A 312 -6.57 -1.25 5.17
CA SER A 312 -6.40 0.19 5.00
C SER A 312 -6.82 0.56 3.58
N VAL A 313 -7.89 1.33 3.42
CA VAL A 313 -8.52 1.56 2.10
C VAL A 313 -8.39 3.02 1.62
N GLY A 314 -7.37 3.72 2.15
CA GLY A 314 -6.96 5.06 1.75
C GLY A 314 -7.20 6.13 2.82
N GLY A 315 -6.22 7.02 3.01
CA GLY A 315 -6.32 8.15 3.94
C GLY A 315 -6.67 7.73 5.36
N THR A 316 -7.75 8.29 5.90
CA THR A 316 -8.30 7.99 7.24
C THR A 316 -9.37 6.89 7.22
N ARG A 317 -9.56 6.20 6.08
CA ARG A 317 -10.62 5.23 5.87
C ARG A 317 -10.13 3.79 6.06
N TRP A 318 -10.88 3.04 6.86
CA TRP A 318 -10.60 1.65 7.20
C TRP A 318 -11.78 0.76 6.81
N LEU A 319 -11.47 -0.46 6.38
CA LEU A 319 -12.44 -1.52 6.11
C LEU A 319 -12.18 -2.69 7.04
N ALA A 320 -13.23 -3.18 7.69
CA ALA A 320 -13.22 -4.43 8.44
C ALA A 320 -14.28 -5.40 7.91
N LEU A 321 -13.91 -6.68 7.88
CA LEU A 321 -14.75 -7.81 7.53
C LEU A 321 -14.95 -8.68 8.76
N HIS A 322 -16.14 -8.65 9.35
CA HIS A 322 -16.47 -9.45 10.52
C HIS A 322 -17.31 -10.65 10.10
N GLU A 323 -16.76 -11.85 10.29
CA GLU A 323 -17.42 -13.09 9.89
C GLU A 323 -18.08 -13.77 11.07
N PHE A 324 -19.29 -14.24 10.84
CA PHE A 324 -20.16 -14.82 11.85
C PHE A 324 -20.80 -16.13 11.38
N GLU A 325 -21.21 -16.94 12.34
CA GLU A 325 -22.11 -18.08 12.19
C GLU A 325 -23.52 -17.65 11.78
N GLU A 326 -24.29 -18.55 11.16
CA GLU A 326 -25.64 -18.25 10.65
C GLU A 326 -26.63 -17.90 11.78
N TYR A 327 -26.38 -18.40 12.98
CA TYR A 327 -27.18 -18.15 14.18
C TYR A 327 -26.72 -16.93 15.00
N ALA A 328 -25.70 -16.19 14.55
CA ALA A 328 -25.13 -15.07 15.31
C ALA A 328 -26.10 -13.90 15.50
N PHE A 329 -27.08 -13.77 14.59
CA PHE A 329 -28.10 -12.73 14.62
C PHE A 329 -29.49 -13.34 14.63
N GLU A 330 -30.47 -12.58 15.13
CA GLU A 330 -31.87 -12.99 15.11
C GLU A 330 -32.36 -13.16 13.67
N GLU A 331 -33.20 -14.17 13.42
CA GLU A 331 -33.78 -14.41 12.09
C GLU A 331 -34.51 -13.15 11.60
N GLY A 332 -34.22 -12.74 10.36
CA GLY A 332 -34.78 -11.53 9.79
C GLY A 332 -34.02 -10.24 10.14
N THR A 333 -32.89 -10.33 10.83
CA THR A 333 -31.97 -9.18 10.96
C THR A 333 -31.44 -8.79 9.60
N THR A 334 -31.80 -7.59 9.13
CA THR A 334 -31.36 -7.07 7.83
C THR A 334 -30.39 -5.90 7.94
N LYS A 335 -30.25 -5.29 9.13
CA LYS A 335 -29.45 -4.09 9.38
C LYS A 335 -28.74 -4.18 10.73
N ILE A 336 -27.54 -3.61 10.78
CA ILE A 336 -26.76 -3.42 12.00
C ILE A 336 -26.83 -1.92 12.34
N PRO A 337 -27.41 -1.52 13.49
CA PRO A 337 -27.76 -0.12 13.76
C PRO A 337 -26.58 0.80 14.09
N GLY A 338 -25.40 0.24 14.34
CA GLY A 338 -24.19 0.95 14.74
C GLY A 338 -23.06 -0.03 14.99
N LEU A 339 -21.92 0.48 15.45
CA LEU A 339 -20.78 -0.39 15.80
C LEU A 339 -21.22 -1.47 16.79
N LEU A 340 -20.67 -2.67 16.64
CA LEU A 340 -21.16 -3.85 17.37
C LEU A 340 -20.74 -3.85 18.87
N GLY A 341 -19.73 -3.05 19.21
CA GLY A 341 -19.27 -2.81 20.58
C GLY A 341 -20.19 -1.87 21.36
N LYS A 342 -20.20 -2.00 22.69
CA LYS A 342 -21.16 -1.28 23.56
C LYS A 342 -20.48 -0.35 24.58
N SER A 343 -19.16 -0.40 24.69
CA SER A 343 -18.37 0.46 25.54
C SER A 343 -18.52 1.94 25.17
N ASP A 344 -18.27 2.81 26.14
CA ASP A 344 -18.27 4.25 25.90
C ASP A 344 -17.12 4.67 24.97
N ALA A 345 -16.01 3.92 24.97
CA ALA A 345 -14.92 4.12 24.01
C ALA A 345 -15.41 3.89 22.57
N THR A 346 -16.11 2.78 22.31
CA THR A 346 -16.70 2.48 20.99
C THR A 346 -17.71 3.54 20.55
N LYS A 347 -18.61 3.97 21.45
CA LYS A 347 -19.55 5.07 21.17
C LYS A 347 -18.84 6.40 20.88
N ASN A 348 -17.71 6.66 21.52
CA ASN A 348 -16.94 7.88 21.27
C ASN A 348 -16.31 7.85 19.87
N ILE A 349 -15.78 6.70 19.45
CA ILE A 349 -15.28 6.53 18.08
C ILE A 349 -16.40 6.73 17.07
N GLU A 350 -17.56 6.08 17.26
CA GLU A 350 -18.72 6.22 16.38
C GLU A 350 -19.18 7.68 16.24
N LYS A 351 -19.20 8.45 17.34
CA LYS A 351 -19.54 9.88 17.33
C LYS A 351 -18.47 10.76 16.66
N SER A 352 -17.22 10.37 16.75
CA SER A 352 -16.08 11.13 16.21
C SER A 352 -15.76 10.80 14.74
N ALA A 353 -16.24 9.66 14.26
CA ALA A 353 -16.10 9.26 12.87
C ALA A 353 -16.91 10.23 11.98
N GLU A 354 -16.33 10.59 10.85
CA GLU A 354 -17.04 11.37 9.84
C GLU A 354 -18.12 10.51 9.18
N LYS A 355 -17.81 9.23 8.98
CA LYS A 355 -18.72 8.26 8.37
C LYS A 355 -18.51 6.87 8.95
N VAL A 356 -19.61 6.18 9.24
CA VAL A 356 -19.63 4.75 9.54
C VAL A 356 -20.65 4.09 8.62
N GLU A 357 -20.20 3.08 7.88
CA GLU A 357 -21.04 2.29 6.97
C GLU A 357 -20.99 0.83 7.39
N LEU A 358 -22.16 0.26 7.70
CA LEU A 358 -22.32 -1.13 8.08
C LEU A 358 -23.28 -1.81 7.12
N ALA A 359 -22.91 -3.00 6.65
CA ALA A 359 -23.79 -3.83 5.85
C ALA A 359 -23.65 -5.30 6.25
N LEU A 360 -24.78 -6.00 6.30
CA LEU A 360 -24.86 -7.42 6.64
C LEU A 360 -25.14 -8.23 5.37
N TRP A 361 -24.36 -9.30 5.21
CA TRP A 361 -24.31 -10.11 4.01
C TRP A 361 -24.36 -11.60 4.34
N LYS A 362 -24.95 -12.38 3.44
CA LYS A 362 -24.94 -13.84 3.47
C LYS A 362 -24.04 -14.39 2.37
N LEU A 363 -23.14 -15.31 2.70
CA LEU A 363 -22.29 -15.99 1.73
C LEU A 363 -23.17 -16.86 0.81
N VAL A 364 -22.98 -16.73 -0.49
CA VAL A 364 -23.75 -17.47 -1.51
C VAL A 364 -22.87 -18.41 -2.30
N ARG A 365 -21.68 -17.96 -2.72
CA ARG A 365 -20.79 -18.76 -3.58
C ARG A 365 -19.34 -18.44 -3.31
N VAL A 366 -18.50 -19.46 -3.50
CA VAL A 366 -17.04 -19.41 -3.31
C VAL A 366 -16.35 -19.81 -4.61
N TYR A 367 -15.27 -19.11 -4.93
CA TYR A 367 -14.41 -19.37 -6.09
C TYR A 367 -12.96 -19.49 -5.60
N GLY A 368 -12.23 -20.48 -6.12
CA GLY A 368 -10.85 -20.76 -5.69
C GLY A 368 -10.77 -21.42 -4.31
N ASP A 369 -9.75 -21.06 -3.54
CA ASP A 369 -9.54 -21.61 -2.20
C ASP A 369 -10.53 -21.01 -1.17
N LYS A 370 -11.47 -21.85 -0.73
CA LYS A 370 -12.47 -21.46 0.27
C LYS A 370 -11.89 -21.07 1.63
N ASN A 371 -10.67 -21.51 1.94
CA ASN A 371 -10.00 -21.34 3.23
C ASN A 371 -8.86 -20.31 3.18
N ALA A 372 -8.69 -19.61 2.06
CA ALA A 372 -7.58 -18.70 1.91
C ALA A 372 -7.62 -17.61 3.00
N ALA A 373 -6.64 -17.62 3.91
CA ALA A 373 -6.41 -16.56 4.88
C ALA A 373 -6.18 -15.23 4.18
N TRP A 374 -6.47 -14.08 4.79
CA TRP A 374 -6.25 -12.78 4.16
C TRP A 374 -4.77 -12.37 4.17
N GLY A 375 -4.11 -12.52 5.31
CA GLY A 375 -2.71 -12.18 5.49
C GLY A 375 -1.73 -13.25 5.04
N LEU A 376 -0.47 -13.08 5.46
CA LEU A 376 0.57 -14.08 5.30
C LEU A 376 0.34 -15.24 6.29
N PRO A 377 0.78 -16.46 5.98
CA PRO A 377 0.69 -17.58 6.92
C PRO A 377 1.33 -17.24 8.28
N GLY A 378 0.56 -17.40 9.36
CA GLY A 378 1.04 -17.19 10.72
C GLY A 378 0.96 -15.75 11.26
N THR A 379 0.42 -14.79 10.50
CA THR A 379 0.22 -13.42 10.99
C THR A 379 -1.10 -13.22 11.76
N ASP A 380 -1.96 -14.24 11.78
CA ASP A 380 -3.28 -14.13 12.40
C ASP A 380 -3.18 -14.21 13.93
N GLY A 381 -3.77 -13.23 14.61
CA GLY A 381 -3.96 -13.25 16.05
C GLY A 381 -5.07 -14.23 16.44
N ILE A 382 -4.83 -15.02 17.50
CA ILE A 382 -5.86 -15.87 18.12
C ILE A 382 -6.33 -15.15 19.39
N LEU A 383 -7.65 -15.00 19.54
CA LEU A 383 -8.29 -14.40 20.72
C LEU A 383 -8.95 -15.45 21.61
#